data_AF-A0A2N5CB77-F1
#
_entry.id   AF-A0A2N5CB77-F1
#
_cell.length_a   1.000
_cell.length_b   1.000
_cell.length_c   1.000
_cell.angle_alpha   90.00
_cell.angle_beta   90.00
_cell.angle_gamma   90.00
#
_symmetry.space_group_name_H-M   'P 1'
#
loop_
_entity.id
_entity.type
_entity.pdbx_description
1 polymer ?
#
loop_
_entity_poly.entity_id
_entity_poly.type
_entity_poly.pdbx_seq_one_letter_code
_entity_poly.pdbx_strand_id
1 'polypeptide(L)'
;MDTLLAACIGIGTPTVAIAFSLIGLAVGLALGRIRSYTHSIQNHGEEQISRALRHHFIAPNYHLMNHITLRMRDATTQIDHILVSRFGVFVIETKHYNGWIFTNGKRAKWTQVLFKSSFQFQNPIYQNARHVRAVRELLDFLPSDCIK
;
A
#
# COMPACT_ATOMS: atom_id res chain seq x y z
N MET A 1 45.59 -7.12 47.63
CA MET A 1 45.74 -6.57 46.27
C MET A 1 44.39 -6.67 45.55
N ASP A 2 43.26 -6.47 46.25
CA ASP A 2 41.99 -7.14 45.88
C ASP A 2 40.73 -6.32 46.15
N THR A 3 40.78 -5.00 45.97
CA THR A 3 39.59 -4.14 46.08
C THR A 3 39.38 -3.23 44.87
N LEU A 4 40.38 -3.07 44.00
CA LEU A 4 40.29 -2.25 42.78
C LEU A 4 39.93 -3.06 41.51
N LEU A 5 40.06 -4.39 41.53
CA LEU A 5 39.73 -5.24 40.37
C LEU A 5 38.22 -5.62 40.31
N ALA A 6 37.51 -5.56 41.44
CA ALA A 6 36.08 -5.93 41.51
C ALA A 6 35.13 -4.83 40.99
N ALA A 7 35.59 -3.58 40.91
CA ALA A 7 34.79 -2.45 40.40
C ALA A 7 34.73 -2.40 38.87
N CYS A 8 35.63 -3.10 38.17
CA CYS A 8 35.72 -3.06 36.71
C CYS A 8 34.93 -4.17 35.98
N ILE A 9 34.27 -5.08 36.72
CA ILE A 9 33.48 -6.19 36.12
C ILE A 9 31.96 -5.97 36.31
N GLY A 10 31.55 -4.94 37.04
CA GLY A 10 30.15 -4.75 37.49
C GLY A 10 29.29 -3.73 36.74
N ILE A 11 29.68 -3.25 35.55
CA ILE A 11 28.90 -2.21 34.84
C ILE A 11 28.14 -2.83 33.67
N GLY A 12 27.13 -3.62 34.04
CA GLY A 12 25.83 -3.54 33.38
C GLY A 12 24.86 -2.91 34.37
N THR A 13 25.07 -1.65 34.76
CA THR A 13 24.15 -1.00 35.71
C THR A 13 22.74 -1.02 35.10
N PRO A 14 21.69 -1.32 35.87
CA PRO A 14 20.32 -1.38 35.36
C PRO A 14 19.92 -0.07 34.65
N THR A 15 20.54 1.06 35.02
CA THR A 15 20.40 2.35 34.34
C THR A 15 20.86 2.34 32.88
N VAL A 16 21.98 1.68 32.55
CA VAL A 16 22.47 1.57 31.18
C VAL A 16 21.55 0.68 30.36
N ALA A 17 21.09 -0.44 30.92
CA ALA A 17 20.11 -1.31 30.26
C ALA A 17 18.77 -0.59 30.00
N ILE A 18 18.26 0.13 31.00
CA ILE A 18 17.05 0.95 30.87
C ILE A 18 17.23 2.03 29.79
N ALA A 19 18.38 2.72 29.76
CA ALA A 19 18.66 3.73 28.75
C ALA A 19 18.64 3.14 27.33
N PHE A 20 19.27 1.98 27.11
CA PHE A 20 19.22 1.29 25.81
C PHE A 20 17.80 0.85 25.44
N SER A 21 17.00 0.34 26.39
CA SER A 21 15.60 -0.01 26.14
C SER A 21 14.75 1.21 25.77
N LEU A 22 14.94 2.34 26.44
CA LEU A 22 14.21 3.59 26.14
C LEU A 22 14.61 4.15 24.76
N ILE A 23 15.89 4.10 24.41
CA ILE A 23 16.36 4.51 23.07
C ILE A 23 15.76 3.60 22.00
N GLY A 24 15.79 2.28 22.20
CA GLY A 24 15.18 1.31 21.28
C GLY A 24 13.68 1.54 21.08
N LEU A 25 12.95 1.81 22.15
CA LEU A 25 11.52 2.16 22.08
C LEU A 25 11.29 3.48 21.33
N ALA A 26 12.06 4.51 21.63
CA ALA A 26 11.95 5.81 20.96
C ALA A 26 12.23 5.70 19.45
N VAL A 27 13.29 4.96 19.07
CA VAL A 27 13.61 4.67 17.66
C VAL A 27 12.50 3.85 17.01
N GLY A 28 12.00 2.80 17.67
CA GLY A 28 10.89 1.97 17.17
C GLY A 28 9.62 2.78 16.92
N LEU A 29 9.25 3.67 17.86
CA LEU A 29 8.10 4.57 17.71
C LEU A 29 8.31 5.60 16.59
N ALA A 30 9.52 6.16 16.46
CA ALA A 30 9.86 7.10 15.39
C ALA A 30 9.78 6.43 14.01
N LEU A 31 10.39 5.25 13.85
CA LEU A 31 10.32 4.45 12.63
C LEU A 31 8.87 4.05 12.31
N GLY A 32 8.11 3.64 13.33
CA GLY A 32 6.68 3.33 13.21
C GLY A 32 5.88 4.52 12.68
N ARG A 33 6.08 5.72 13.24
CA ARG A 33 5.39 6.94 12.79
C ARG A 33 5.77 7.35 11.37
N ILE A 34 7.04 7.27 10.99
CA ILE A 34 7.49 7.56 9.63
C ILE A 34 6.81 6.62 8.63
N ARG A 35 6.80 5.32 8.92
CA ARG A 35 6.14 4.32 8.07
C ARG A 35 4.63 4.55 7.98
N SER A 36 3.95 4.79 9.11
CA SER A 36 2.51 5.08 9.13
C SER A 36 2.15 6.35 8.37
N TYR A 37 3.00 7.38 8.41
CA TYR A 37 2.82 8.61 7.66
C TYR A 37 2.91 8.38 6.14
N THR A 38 3.94 7.67 5.68
CA THR A 38 4.07 7.33 4.25
C THR A 38 2.89 6.49 3.77
N HIS A 39 2.42 5.53 4.58
CA HIS A 39 1.26 4.70 4.27
C HIS A 39 -0.05 5.52 4.25
N SER A 40 -0.21 6.49 5.16
CA SER A 40 -1.43 7.30 5.20
C SER A 40 -1.55 8.17 3.94
N ILE A 41 -0.46 8.75 3.43
CA ILE A 41 -0.48 9.55 2.20
C ILE A 41 -1.00 8.76 0.99
N GLN A 42 -0.59 7.49 0.85
CA GLN A 42 -1.13 6.62 -0.20
C GLN A 42 -2.64 6.38 0.01
N ASN A 43 -3.04 6.12 1.25
CA ASN A 43 -4.44 5.85 1.60
C ASN A 43 -5.37 7.05 1.41
N HIS A 44 -4.89 8.30 1.39
CA HIS A 44 -5.77 9.47 1.19
C HIS A 44 -6.43 9.46 -0.19
N GLY A 45 -5.68 9.07 -1.23
CA GLY A 45 -6.23 8.95 -2.59
C GLY A 45 -7.28 7.86 -2.67
N GLU A 46 -6.97 6.68 -2.13
CA GLU A 46 -7.89 5.54 -2.05
C GLU A 46 -9.16 5.90 -1.28
N GLU A 47 -9.05 6.62 -0.15
CA GLU A 47 -10.21 7.06 0.63
C GLU A 47 -11.06 8.11 -0.10
N GLN A 48 -10.44 9.06 -0.81
CA GLN A 48 -11.16 10.04 -1.61
C GLN A 48 -11.97 9.37 -2.73
N ILE A 49 -11.37 8.43 -3.45
CA ILE A 49 -12.04 7.66 -4.51
C ILE A 49 -13.14 6.78 -3.90
N SER A 50 -12.84 6.04 -2.84
CA SER A 50 -13.81 5.22 -2.11
C SER A 50 -15.04 6.03 -1.67
N ARG A 51 -14.84 7.22 -1.08
CA ARG A 51 -15.94 8.10 -0.68
C ARG A 51 -16.76 8.58 -1.89
N ALA A 52 -16.09 8.97 -2.97
CA ALA A 52 -16.78 9.38 -4.20
C ALA A 52 -17.59 8.22 -4.79
N LEU A 53 -17.02 7.00 -4.84
CA LEU A 53 -17.70 5.80 -5.33
C LEU A 53 -18.91 5.46 -4.48
N ARG A 54 -18.80 5.46 -3.14
CA ARG A 54 -19.93 5.20 -2.24
C ARG A 54 -21.06 6.23 -2.39
N HIS A 55 -20.72 7.48 -2.67
CA HIS A 55 -21.71 8.54 -2.82
C HIS A 55 -22.52 8.41 -4.12
N HIS A 56 -21.86 8.03 -5.23
CA HIS A 56 -22.51 7.99 -6.55
C HIS A 56 -23.07 6.61 -6.92
N PHE A 57 -22.51 5.53 -6.38
CA PHE A 57 -22.85 4.15 -6.73
C PHE A 57 -23.43 3.41 -5.52
N ILE A 58 -24.74 3.56 -5.34
CA ILE A 58 -25.47 3.15 -4.14
C ILE A 58 -26.16 1.79 -4.33
N ALA A 59 -26.29 1.04 -3.24
CA ALA A 59 -27.10 -0.17 -3.19
C ALA A 59 -28.59 0.10 -3.53
N PRO A 60 -29.33 -0.89 -4.07
CA PRO A 60 -28.89 -2.26 -4.38
C PRO A 60 -28.23 -2.40 -5.76
N ASN A 61 -28.20 -1.35 -6.58
CA ASN A 61 -27.75 -1.42 -7.97
C ASN A 61 -26.22 -1.54 -8.12
N TYR A 62 -25.49 -1.11 -7.08
CA TYR A 62 -24.04 -1.14 -7.03
C TYR A 62 -23.56 -1.70 -5.69
N HIS A 63 -22.47 -2.46 -5.73
CA HIS A 63 -21.78 -2.95 -4.54
C HIS A 63 -20.29 -2.65 -4.64
N LEU A 64 -19.80 -1.82 -3.71
CA LEU A 64 -18.40 -1.42 -3.65
C LEU A 64 -17.66 -2.26 -2.60
N MET A 65 -16.56 -2.86 -3.02
CA MET A 65 -15.62 -3.59 -2.16
C MET A 65 -14.26 -2.93 -2.25
N ASN A 66 -13.67 -2.55 -1.10
CA ASN A 66 -12.39 -1.84 -1.05
C ASN A 66 -11.31 -2.68 -0.36
N HIS A 67 -10.05 -2.49 -0.76
CA HIS A 67 -8.87 -3.14 -0.18
C HIS A 67 -8.96 -4.68 -0.21
N ILE A 68 -9.28 -5.23 -1.38
CA ILE A 68 -9.48 -6.67 -1.55
C ILE A 68 -8.15 -7.33 -1.93
N THR A 69 -7.72 -8.31 -1.14
CA THR A 69 -6.54 -9.12 -1.48
C THR A 69 -7.00 -10.44 -2.08
N LEU A 70 -6.66 -10.68 -3.35
CA LEU A 70 -6.93 -11.93 -4.04
C LEU A 70 -5.69 -12.81 -4.11
N ARG A 71 -5.89 -14.12 -3.95
CA ARG A 71 -4.84 -15.11 -4.16
C ARG A 71 -4.82 -15.52 -5.64
N MET A 72 -3.65 -15.45 -6.23
CA MET A 72 -3.32 -16.01 -7.54
C MET A 72 -2.47 -17.27 -7.33
N ARG A 73 -2.20 -18.03 -8.40
CA ARG A 73 -1.42 -19.29 -8.33
C ARG A 73 -0.08 -19.13 -7.61
N ASP A 74 0.65 -18.05 -7.92
CA ASP A 74 2.04 -17.88 -7.47
C ASP A 74 2.23 -16.71 -6.48
N ALA A 75 1.19 -15.89 -6.26
CA ALA A 75 1.28 -14.67 -5.45
C ALA A 75 -0.10 -14.20 -4.99
N THR A 76 -0.15 -13.12 -4.21
CA THR A 76 -1.37 -12.37 -3.96
C THR A 76 -1.35 -11.03 -4.70
N THR A 77 -2.52 -10.44 -4.90
CA THR A 77 -2.66 -9.11 -5.47
C THR A 77 -3.69 -8.33 -4.66
N GLN A 78 -3.32 -7.12 -4.21
CA GLN A 78 -4.24 -6.20 -3.57
C GLN A 78 -4.89 -5.32 -4.63
N ILE A 79 -6.20 -5.18 -4.56
CA ILE A 79 -7.04 -4.38 -5.45
C ILE A 79 -7.68 -3.27 -4.61
N ASP A 80 -7.51 -2.03 -5.02
CA ASP A 80 -7.98 -0.88 -4.23
C ASP A 80 -9.50 -0.86 -4.17
N HIS A 81 -10.18 -0.97 -5.33
CA HIS A 81 -11.63 -1.00 -5.40
C HIS A 81 -12.16 -1.97 -6.45
N ILE A 82 -13.20 -2.71 -6.09
CA ILE A 82 -14.04 -3.50 -7.00
C ILE A 82 -15.47 -2.98 -6.89
N LEU A 83 -16.02 -2.48 -7.99
CA LEU A 83 -17.41 -2.03 -8.08
C LEU A 83 -18.22 -3.02 -8.91
N VAL A 84 -19.17 -3.71 -8.28
CA VAL A 84 -20.08 -4.64 -8.95
C VAL A 84 -21.38 -3.92 -9.29
N SER A 85 -21.88 -4.12 -10.50
CA SER A 85 -23.16 -3.57 -10.97
C SER A 85 -23.79 -4.44 -12.03
N ARG A 86 -25.03 -4.10 -12.44
CA ARG A 86 -25.68 -4.72 -13.61
C ARG A 86 -24.98 -4.49 -14.95
N PHE A 87 -24.00 -3.57 -15.01
CA PHE A 87 -23.23 -3.26 -16.21
C PHE A 87 -21.86 -3.97 -16.26
N GLY A 88 -21.52 -4.69 -15.19
CA GLY A 88 -20.26 -5.40 -15.06
C GLY A 88 -19.58 -5.21 -13.70
N VAL A 89 -18.39 -5.78 -13.60
CA VAL A 89 -17.47 -5.67 -12.46
C VAL A 89 -16.31 -4.78 -12.89
N PHE A 90 -16.14 -3.65 -12.20
CA PHE A 90 -15.10 -2.67 -12.49
C PHE A 90 -13.98 -2.79 -11.47
N VAL A 91 -12.77 -2.99 -11.95
CA VAL A 91 -11.53 -3.10 -11.17
C VAL A 91 -10.77 -1.78 -11.28
N ILE A 92 -10.67 -1.08 -10.16
CA ILE A 92 -10.19 0.30 -10.11
C ILE A 92 -8.91 0.33 -9.25
N GLU A 93 -7.84 0.81 -9.87
CA GLU A 93 -6.55 1.09 -9.25
C GLU A 93 -6.42 2.60 -9.01
N THR A 94 -6.01 3.00 -7.81
CA THR A 94 -5.82 4.40 -7.42
C THR A 94 -4.35 4.73 -7.30
N LYS A 95 -3.86 5.68 -8.12
CA LYS A 95 -2.52 6.26 -7.96
C LYS A 95 -2.62 7.75 -7.65
N HIS A 96 -2.27 8.10 -6.42
CA HIS A 96 -2.29 9.47 -5.93
C HIS A 96 -0.88 10.04 -5.86
N TYR A 97 -0.38 10.53 -7.00
CA TYR A 97 0.95 11.12 -7.14
C TYR A 97 0.88 12.62 -7.42
N ASN A 98 1.82 13.38 -6.86
CA ASN A 98 2.02 14.80 -7.13
C ASN A 98 3.11 15.03 -8.20
N GLY A 99 3.17 16.24 -8.74
CA GLY A 99 4.21 16.64 -9.69
C GLY A 99 3.96 16.15 -11.12
N TRP A 100 5.00 16.10 -11.93
CA TRP A 100 4.89 15.72 -13.34
C TRP A 100 4.94 14.21 -13.50
N ILE A 101 3.95 13.65 -14.19
CA ILE A 101 3.90 12.22 -14.49
C ILE A 101 4.19 12.01 -15.98
N PHE A 102 5.34 11.40 -16.27
CA PHE A 102 5.74 11.03 -17.62
C PHE A 102 5.28 9.60 -17.90
N THR A 103 4.29 9.50 -18.78
CA THR A 103 3.60 8.24 -19.08
C THR A 103 4.02 7.69 -20.43
N ASN A 104 4.04 6.37 -20.53
CA ASN A 104 4.03 5.68 -21.81
C ASN A 104 3.30 4.35 -21.60
N GLY A 105 2.17 4.16 -22.30
CA GLY A 105 1.32 2.99 -22.12
C GLY A 105 2.02 1.66 -22.44
N LYS A 106 3.09 1.68 -23.24
CA LYS A 106 3.88 0.50 -23.62
C LYS A 106 5.08 0.24 -22.72
N ARG A 107 5.44 1.15 -21.81
CA ARG A 107 6.59 0.99 -20.90
C ARG A 107 6.17 0.38 -19.58
N ALA A 108 6.99 -0.54 -19.06
CA ALA A 108 6.72 -1.24 -17.79
C ALA A 108 6.69 -0.30 -16.58
N LYS A 109 7.38 0.83 -16.65
CA LYS A 109 7.46 1.84 -15.59
C LYS A 109 7.11 3.22 -16.14
N TRP A 110 6.50 4.03 -15.29
CA TRP A 110 6.30 5.47 -15.48
C TRP A 110 7.27 6.23 -14.59
N THR A 111 7.48 7.51 -14.90
CA THR A 111 8.38 8.37 -14.15
C THR A 111 7.61 9.53 -13.55
N GLN A 112 7.74 9.71 -12.24
CA GLN A 112 7.27 10.88 -11.51
C GLN A 112 8.44 11.84 -11.30
N VAL A 113 8.23 13.13 -11.54
CA VAL A 113 9.20 14.18 -11.21
C VAL A 113 8.60 15.13 -10.18
N LEU A 114 9.22 15.20 -9.00
CA LEU A 114 8.91 16.20 -7.96
C LEU A 114 10.11 17.14 -7.82
N PHE A 115 9.92 18.39 -8.23
CA PHE A 115 10.96 19.42 -8.22
C PHE A 115 12.23 18.94 -8.94
N LYS A 116 13.31 18.67 -8.21
CA LYS A 116 14.62 18.23 -8.74
C LYS A 116 14.82 16.70 -8.69
N SER A 117 13.84 15.95 -8.19
CA SER A 117 13.94 14.50 -7.99
C SER A 117 13.03 13.75 -8.94
N SER A 118 13.51 12.60 -9.43
CA SER A 118 12.79 11.71 -10.35
C SER A 118 12.71 10.31 -9.77
N PHE A 119 11.52 9.72 -9.82
CA PHE A 119 11.22 8.41 -9.26
C PHE A 119 10.49 7.58 -10.29
N GLN A 120 10.89 6.32 -10.47
CA GLN A 120 10.17 5.39 -11.33
C GLN A 120 9.24 4.52 -10.50
N PHE A 121 8.03 4.29 -11.01
CA PHE A 121 7.05 3.39 -10.42
C PHE A 121 6.46 2.48 -11.50
N GLN A 122 5.88 1.36 -11.09
CA GLN A 122 5.23 0.43 -12.01
C GLN A 122 4.11 1.13 -12.78
N ASN A 123 4.03 0.90 -14.09
CA ASN A 123 2.94 1.42 -14.91
C ASN A 123 1.58 0.88 -14.37
N PRO A 124 0.65 1.77 -13.95
CA PRO A 124 -0.63 1.37 -13.36
C PRO A 124 -1.51 0.57 -14.31
N ILE A 125 -1.34 0.73 -15.63
CA ILE A 125 -2.09 -0.04 -16.64
C ILE A 125 -1.73 -1.52 -16.54
N TYR A 126 -0.44 -1.86 -16.41
CA TYR A 126 -0.03 -3.26 -16.27
C TYR A 126 -0.36 -3.84 -14.90
N GLN A 127 -0.32 -2.99 -13.87
CA GLN A 127 -0.77 -3.38 -12.54
C GLN A 127 -2.28 -3.72 -12.57
N ASN A 128 -3.13 -2.82 -13.08
CA ASN A 128 -4.57 -3.05 -13.16
C ASN A 128 -4.92 -4.24 -14.07
N ALA A 129 -4.18 -4.45 -15.17
CA ALA A 129 -4.36 -5.63 -16.01
C ALA A 129 -4.15 -6.96 -15.25
N ARG A 130 -3.24 -6.98 -14.27
CA ARG A 130 -3.05 -8.14 -13.37
C ARG A 130 -4.23 -8.29 -12.41
N HIS A 131 -4.74 -7.19 -11.85
CA HIS A 131 -5.93 -7.19 -10.99
C HIS A 131 -7.16 -7.70 -11.74
N VAL A 132 -7.43 -7.18 -12.93
CA VAL A 132 -8.51 -7.64 -13.82
C VAL A 132 -8.37 -9.12 -14.13
N ARG A 133 -7.15 -9.62 -14.40
CA ARG A 133 -6.92 -11.05 -14.60
C ARG A 133 -7.28 -11.87 -13.36
N ALA A 134 -6.84 -11.43 -12.17
CA ALA A 134 -7.16 -12.13 -10.92
C ALA A 134 -8.68 -12.18 -10.66
N VAL A 135 -9.39 -11.08 -10.94
CA VAL A 135 -10.86 -11.04 -10.80
C VAL A 135 -11.54 -11.94 -11.84
N ARG A 136 -11.04 -11.98 -13.09
CA ARG A 136 -11.55 -12.91 -14.13
C ARG A 136 -11.34 -14.38 -13.77
N GLU A 137 -10.20 -14.71 -13.18
CA GLU A 137 -9.93 -16.07 -12.70
C GLU A 137 -10.84 -16.46 -11.52
N LEU A 138 -11.12 -15.51 -10.62
CA LEU A 138 -12.02 -15.73 -9.48
C LEU A 138 -13.49 -15.84 -9.90
N LEU A 139 -13.92 -15.06 -10.90
CA LEU A 139 -15.29 -14.98 -11.40
C LEU A 139 -15.40 -15.62 -12.79
N ASP A 140 -14.82 -16.80 -12.97
CA ASP A 140 -14.75 -17.52 -14.25
C ASP A 140 -16.12 -17.94 -14.81
N PHE A 141 -17.15 -17.92 -13.97
CA PHE A 141 -18.54 -18.12 -14.35
C PHE A 141 -19.16 -16.91 -15.09
N LEU A 142 -18.50 -15.75 -15.11
CA LEU A 142 -18.94 -14.57 -15.86
C LEU A 142 -18.21 -14.45 -17.21
N PRO A 143 -18.88 -13.93 -18.26
CA PRO A 143 -18.20 -13.53 -19.48
C PRO A 143 -17.07 -12.52 -19.19
N SER A 144 -15.88 -12.76 -19.74
CA SER A 144 -14.68 -11.98 -19.40
C SER A 144 -14.76 -10.48 -19.74
N ASP A 145 -15.63 -10.10 -20.68
CA ASP A 145 -15.92 -8.73 -21.13
C ASP A 145 -16.80 -7.95 -20.13
N CYS A 146 -17.46 -8.65 -19.21
CA CYS A 146 -18.19 -8.05 -18.09
C CYS A 146 -17.23 -7.55 -17.00
N ILE A 147 -15.97 -7.99 -16.99
CA ILE A 147 -14.95 -7.59 -16.02
C ILE A 147 -13.99 -6.62 -16.69
N LYS A 148 -13.99 -5.37 -16.23
CA LYS A 148 -13.29 -4.23 -16.85
C LYS A 148 -12.30 -3.59 -15.89
#